data_AF-A0A522CZP5-F1
#
_entry.id   AF-A0A522CZP5-F1
#
_cell.length_a   1.000
_cell.length_b   1.000
_cell.length_c   1.000
_cell.angle_alpha   90.00
_cell.angle_beta   90.00
_cell.angle_gamma   90.00
#
_symmetry.space_group_name_H-M   'P 1'
#
loop_
_entity.id
_entity.type
_entity.pdbx_description
1 polymer ?
#
loop_
_entity_poly.entity_id
_entity_poly.type
_entity_poly.pdbx_seq_one_letter_code
_entity_poly.pdbx_strand_id
1 'polypeptide(L)'
;RMKEYDKRHYSVYGTPTDSVLVGIQKVMHEFRPHLVLSGINHGQNTADDVTYSGTIAAAIESTLMGIPAIACSQDYDEAGGKPDWTVAREYLPRILTAFQGKSWETNVLMSVNFPHSRSGVPPKIRVVKQGHYSMEKQEMVNCVDPRGRPYFWIGPPPQRDEEDQSLDMGALAAGHVTITPLSLNLTHHPTLKQLEEVFK
;
A
#
# COMPACT_ATOMS: atom_id res chain seq x y z
N ARG A 1 -1.06 15.69 -18.53
CA ARG A 1 -1.07 17.18 -18.44
C ARG A 1 -0.66 17.58 -17.03
N MET A 2 0.24 18.56 -16.85
CA MET A 2 0.66 19.03 -15.52
C MET A 2 0.11 20.45 -15.25
N LYS A 3 -0.26 20.73 -14.00
CA LYS A 3 -0.60 22.07 -13.51
C LYS A 3 0.23 22.38 -12.28
N GLU A 4 0.82 23.57 -12.24
CA GLU A 4 1.54 24.12 -11.09
C GLU A 4 0.58 24.98 -10.25
N TYR A 5 0.67 24.84 -8.92
CA TYR A 5 -0.07 25.67 -7.95
C TYR A 5 0.84 26.64 -7.23
N ASP A 6 2.02 26.17 -6.82
CA ASP A 6 3.11 26.98 -6.28
C ASP A 6 4.46 26.27 -6.45
N LYS A 7 5.51 26.82 -5.85
CA LYS A 7 6.90 26.35 -5.95
C LYS A 7 7.13 24.87 -5.61
N ARG A 8 6.22 24.22 -4.88
CA ARG A 8 6.37 22.82 -4.43
C ARG A 8 5.12 21.96 -4.63
N HIS A 9 4.06 22.50 -5.23
CA HIS A 9 2.81 21.78 -5.42
C HIS A 9 2.38 21.74 -6.89
N TYR A 10 2.20 20.52 -7.38
CA TYR A 10 1.85 20.22 -8.77
C TYR A 10 0.75 19.16 -8.80
N SER A 11 -0.09 19.17 -9.83
CA SER A 11 -0.99 18.06 -10.14
C SER A 11 -0.73 17.54 -11.54
N VAL A 12 -0.73 16.23 -11.68
CA VAL A 12 -0.60 15.53 -12.96
C VAL A 12 -1.94 14.87 -13.27
N TYR A 13 -2.51 15.19 -14.43
CA TYR A 13 -3.61 14.43 -14.99
C TYR A 13 -3.03 13.13 -15.57
N GLY A 14 -3.06 12.08 -14.75
CA GLY A 14 -2.44 10.77 -14.97
C GLY A 14 -2.59 9.89 -13.73
N THR A 15 -1.96 8.73 -13.75
CA THR A 15 -1.93 7.79 -12.62
C THR A 15 -0.97 8.27 -11.51
N PRO A 16 -0.96 7.60 -10.36
CA PRO A 16 0.10 7.81 -9.36
C PRO A 16 1.52 7.57 -9.91
N THR A 17 1.70 6.61 -10.82
CA THR A 17 3.00 6.35 -11.47
C THR A 17 3.41 7.49 -12.41
N ASP A 18 2.47 8.04 -13.20
CA ASP A 18 2.72 9.23 -14.02
C ASP A 18 3.15 10.42 -13.15
N SER A 19 2.55 10.56 -11.97
CA SER A 19 2.88 11.63 -11.02
C SER A 19 4.31 11.51 -10.49
N VAL A 20 4.77 10.28 -10.21
CA VAL A 20 6.16 10.00 -9.80
C VAL A 20 7.14 10.33 -10.92
N LEU A 21 6.87 9.84 -12.14
CA LEU A 21 7.73 10.07 -13.31
C LEU A 21 7.87 11.55 -13.63
N VAL A 22 6.75 12.28 -13.69
CA VAL A 22 6.76 13.74 -13.94
C VAL A 22 7.43 14.49 -12.78
N GLY A 23 7.14 14.10 -11.54
CA GLY A 23 7.73 14.69 -10.35
C GLY A 23 9.25 14.60 -10.36
N ILE A 24 9.80 13.40 -10.60
CA ILE A 24 11.24 13.17 -10.56
C ILE A 24 11.93 13.72 -11.82
N GLN A 25 11.41 13.42 -13.01
CA GLN A 25 12.13 13.75 -14.25
C GLN A 25 11.92 15.19 -14.72
N LYS A 26 10.81 15.84 -14.37
CA LYS A 26 10.49 17.19 -14.82
C LYS A 26 10.55 18.23 -13.71
N VAL A 27 9.85 18.00 -12.61
CA VAL A 27 9.76 18.98 -11.52
C VAL A 27 11.08 19.05 -10.76
N MET A 28 11.62 17.91 -10.37
CA MET A 28 12.84 17.78 -9.58
C MET A 28 14.07 17.43 -10.44
N HIS A 29 14.09 17.83 -11.71
CA HIS A 29 15.15 17.45 -12.66
C HIS A 29 16.57 17.86 -12.22
N GLU A 30 16.70 18.91 -11.40
CA GLU A 30 17.98 19.36 -10.82
C GLU A 30 18.35 18.63 -9.50
N PHE A 31 17.39 17.99 -8.84
CA PHE A 31 17.55 17.40 -7.51
C PHE A 31 16.88 16.03 -7.41
N ARG A 32 17.68 14.97 -7.32
CA ARG A 32 17.14 13.63 -7.09
C ARG A 32 16.64 13.49 -5.64
N PRO A 33 15.37 13.06 -5.40
CA PRO A 33 14.90 12.85 -4.04
C PRO A 33 15.61 11.65 -3.38
N HIS A 34 15.83 11.74 -2.07
CA HIS A 34 16.42 10.67 -1.27
C HIS A 34 15.39 9.63 -0.83
N LEU A 35 14.11 10.01 -0.81
CA LEU A 35 12.99 9.19 -0.40
C LEU A 35 11.72 9.69 -1.13
N VAL A 36 10.86 8.76 -1.53
CA VAL A 36 9.50 9.09 -2.00
C VAL A 36 8.47 8.56 -0.99
N LEU A 37 7.49 9.40 -0.66
CA LEU A 37 6.33 9.03 0.13
C LEU A 37 5.10 9.03 -0.78
N SER A 38 4.33 7.96 -0.75
CA SER A 38 3.05 7.84 -1.45
C SER A 38 1.92 7.69 -0.43
N GLY A 39 0.95 8.59 -0.43
CA GLY A 39 -0.18 8.60 0.52
C GLY A 39 -0.41 9.96 1.17
N ILE A 40 -1.11 10.04 2.31
CA ILE A 40 -1.68 8.92 3.08
C ILE A 40 -3.03 8.50 2.48
N ASN A 41 -3.17 7.22 2.10
CA ASN A 41 -4.41 6.71 1.51
C ASN A 41 -5.57 6.71 2.50
N HIS A 42 -6.78 6.95 1.99
CA HIS A 42 -8.03 6.74 2.73
C HIS A 42 -8.47 5.29 2.56
N GLY A 43 -8.07 4.43 3.49
CA GLY A 43 -8.24 2.99 3.44
C GLY A 43 -6.90 2.26 3.48
N GLN A 44 -6.91 1.08 4.09
CA GLN A 44 -5.74 0.20 4.18
C GLN A 44 -5.30 -0.34 2.82
N ASN A 45 -4.04 -0.71 2.71
CA ASN A 45 -3.47 -1.53 1.63
C ASN A 45 -2.69 -2.68 2.26
N THR A 46 -3.42 -3.71 2.63
CA THR A 46 -2.92 -4.93 3.29
C THR A 46 -3.18 -6.14 2.41
N ALA A 47 -2.46 -7.23 2.66
CA ALA A 47 -2.65 -8.49 1.96
C ALA A 47 -2.64 -8.33 0.43
N ASP A 48 -3.59 -8.92 -0.28
CA ASP A 48 -3.58 -8.93 -1.75
C ASP A 48 -3.96 -7.57 -2.36
N ASP A 49 -4.58 -6.66 -1.59
CA ASP A 49 -4.93 -5.30 -2.03
C ASP A 49 -3.70 -4.47 -2.40
N VAL A 50 -2.53 -4.85 -1.87
CA VAL A 50 -1.22 -4.30 -2.23
C VAL A 50 -1.02 -4.30 -3.75
N THR A 51 -1.43 -5.37 -4.43
CA THR A 51 -1.21 -5.57 -5.87
C THR A 51 -2.00 -4.60 -6.73
N TYR A 52 -3.15 -4.14 -6.24
CA TYR A 52 -4.08 -3.29 -6.99
C TYR A 52 -4.02 -1.82 -6.57
N SER A 53 -3.23 -1.50 -5.55
CA SER A 53 -3.20 -0.18 -4.94
C SER A 53 -2.41 0.84 -5.77
N GLY A 54 -3.07 1.95 -6.13
CA GLY A 54 -2.39 3.11 -6.73
C GLY A 54 -1.36 3.77 -5.80
N THR A 55 -1.60 3.74 -4.47
CA THR A 55 -0.65 4.25 -3.47
C THR A 55 0.63 3.43 -3.49
N ILE A 56 0.50 2.10 -3.51
CA ILE A 56 1.63 1.18 -3.64
C ILE A 56 2.29 1.34 -5.01
N ALA A 57 1.52 1.50 -6.09
CA ALA A 57 2.06 1.67 -7.43
C ALA A 57 3.03 2.86 -7.56
N ALA A 58 2.74 4.01 -6.93
CA ALA A 58 3.69 5.12 -6.89
C ALA A 58 4.98 4.79 -6.11
N ALA A 59 4.90 4.01 -5.03
CA ALA A 59 6.08 3.53 -4.32
C ALA A 59 6.88 2.50 -5.14
N ILE A 60 6.19 1.62 -5.87
CA ILE A 60 6.79 0.67 -6.83
C ILE A 60 7.59 1.45 -7.87
N GLU A 61 6.97 2.43 -8.54
CA GLU A 61 7.62 3.23 -9.59
C GLU A 61 8.88 3.94 -9.05
N SER A 62 8.78 4.54 -7.87
CA SER A 62 9.91 5.21 -7.22
C SER A 62 11.06 4.24 -6.92
N THR A 63 10.72 3.03 -6.47
CA THR A 63 11.69 1.97 -6.17
C THR A 63 12.35 1.45 -7.43
N LEU A 64 11.61 1.26 -8.52
CA LEU A 64 12.14 0.90 -9.85
C LEU A 64 13.07 1.97 -10.40
N MET A 65 12.80 3.24 -10.11
CA MET A 65 13.70 4.34 -10.42
C MET A 65 14.95 4.37 -9.55
N GLY A 66 15.10 3.47 -8.56
CA GLY A 66 16.24 3.39 -7.66
C GLY A 66 16.19 4.43 -6.53
N ILE A 67 15.00 4.82 -6.09
CA ILE A 67 14.79 5.72 -4.95
C ILE A 67 14.03 4.95 -3.86
N PRO A 68 14.52 4.92 -2.61
CA PRO A 68 13.79 4.33 -1.51
C PRO A 68 12.37 4.91 -1.39
N ALA A 69 11.37 4.06 -1.20
CA ALA A 69 9.97 4.49 -1.18
C ALA A 69 9.17 3.87 -0.04
N ILE A 70 8.21 4.66 0.46
CA ILE A 70 7.26 4.24 1.49
C ILE A 70 5.85 4.58 1.01
N ALA A 71 4.98 3.58 0.96
CA ALA A 71 3.54 3.77 0.79
C ALA A 71 2.88 3.83 2.16
N CYS A 72 1.97 4.79 2.34
CA CYS A 72 1.33 5.09 3.62
C CYS A 72 -0.19 5.05 3.45
N SER A 73 -0.88 4.30 4.32
CA SER A 73 -2.32 4.09 4.25
C SER A 73 -2.95 4.15 5.64
N GLN A 74 -4.12 4.77 5.77
CA GLN A 74 -4.84 4.91 7.04
C GLN A 74 -6.12 4.08 6.98
N ASP A 75 -6.23 3.14 7.90
CA ASP A 75 -7.45 2.37 8.12
C ASP A 75 -8.54 3.24 8.77
N TYR A 76 -9.79 2.92 8.49
CA TYR A 76 -10.96 3.66 8.97
C TYR A 76 -12.13 2.72 9.22
N ASP A 77 -13.10 3.19 10.01
CA ASP A 77 -14.31 2.42 10.28
C ASP A 77 -15.16 2.29 9.00
N GLU A 78 -15.29 1.06 8.51
CA GLU A 78 -16.06 0.67 7.33
C GLU A 78 -17.55 1.06 7.44
N ALA A 79 -18.07 1.39 8.64
CA ALA A 79 -19.42 1.93 8.87
C ALA A 79 -19.65 3.37 8.35
N GLY A 80 -18.75 3.90 7.51
CA GLY A 80 -18.84 5.23 6.90
C GLY A 80 -18.14 6.34 7.72
N GLY A 81 -17.22 5.95 8.61
CA GLY A 81 -16.41 6.88 9.38
C GLY A 81 -15.41 7.63 8.51
N LYS A 82 -15.03 8.85 8.94
CA LYS A 82 -13.87 9.54 8.38
C LYS A 82 -12.59 8.92 8.94
N PRO A 83 -11.50 8.87 8.17
CA PRO A 83 -10.22 8.38 8.66
C PRO A 83 -9.70 9.31 9.76
N ASP A 84 -9.25 8.72 10.87
CA ASP A 84 -8.58 9.45 11.93
C ASP A 84 -7.08 9.54 11.63
N TRP A 85 -6.65 10.68 11.11
CA TRP A 85 -5.24 10.94 10.77
C TRP A 85 -4.33 11.14 11.99
N THR A 86 -4.85 11.06 13.22
CA THR A 86 -4.07 11.32 14.44
C THR A 86 -2.96 10.30 14.60
N VAL A 87 -3.27 9.01 14.40
CA VAL A 87 -2.27 7.93 14.48
C VAL A 87 -1.19 8.12 13.42
N ALA A 88 -1.58 8.34 12.16
CA ALA A 88 -0.60 8.57 11.10
C ALA A 88 0.29 9.80 11.33
N ARG A 89 -0.29 10.91 11.81
CA ARG A 89 0.47 12.14 12.13
C ARG A 89 1.47 11.94 13.26
N GLU A 90 1.17 11.09 14.23
CA GLU A 90 2.10 10.79 15.34
C GLU A 90 3.18 9.79 14.92
N TYR A 91 2.80 8.70 14.22
CA TYR A 91 3.70 7.57 14.00
C TYR A 91 4.55 7.70 12.75
N LEU A 92 4.09 8.38 11.69
CA LEU A 92 4.89 8.52 10.47
C LEU A 92 6.23 9.24 10.73
N PRO A 93 6.30 10.39 11.44
CA PRO A 93 7.58 11.02 11.77
C PRO A 93 8.52 10.12 12.58
N ARG A 94 7.98 9.29 13.48
CA ARG A 94 8.75 8.33 14.28
C ARG A 94 9.35 7.23 13.41
N ILE A 95 8.58 6.70 12.45
CA ILE A 95 9.03 5.72 11.47
C ILE A 95 10.14 6.33 10.60
N LEU A 96 9.92 7.53 10.06
CA LEU A 96 10.91 8.23 9.24
C LEU A 96 12.21 8.47 10.01
N THR A 97 12.12 8.85 11.29
CA THR A 97 13.29 9.01 12.16
C THR A 97 14.01 7.68 12.38
N ALA A 98 13.28 6.59 12.61
CA ALA A 98 13.87 5.26 12.78
C ALA A 98 14.56 4.73 11.51
N PHE A 99 14.12 5.18 10.33
CA PHE A 99 14.75 4.87 9.04
C PHE A 99 15.93 5.80 8.69
N GLN A 100 16.17 6.89 9.43
CA GLN A 100 17.32 7.74 9.16
C GLN A 100 18.64 6.96 9.31
N GLY A 101 19.50 7.06 8.31
CA GLY A 101 20.78 6.35 8.26
C GLY A 101 20.65 4.84 8.02
N LYS A 102 19.44 4.32 7.78
CA LYS A 102 19.20 2.93 7.37
C LYS A 102 19.02 2.88 5.87
N SER A 103 19.59 1.84 5.25
CA SER A 103 19.29 1.45 3.88
C SER A 103 18.60 0.09 3.90
N TRP A 104 17.75 -0.16 2.93
CA TRP A 104 17.23 -1.49 2.62
C TRP A 104 17.57 -1.85 1.18
N GLU A 105 17.36 -3.11 0.81
CA GLU A 105 17.72 -3.64 -0.49
C GLU A 105 17.08 -2.86 -1.63
N THR A 106 17.80 -2.76 -2.75
CA THR A 106 17.21 -2.30 -4.02
C THR A 106 16.06 -3.22 -4.41
N ASN A 107 15.03 -2.69 -5.06
CA ASN A 107 13.79 -3.42 -5.38
C ASN A 107 12.93 -3.80 -4.17
N VAL A 108 13.14 -3.15 -3.02
CA VAL A 108 12.25 -3.28 -1.85
C VAL A 108 11.65 -1.92 -1.49
N LEU A 109 10.34 -1.90 -1.24
CA LEU A 109 9.61 -0.74 -0.72
C LEU A 109 8.97 -1.07 0.63
N MET A 110 8.63 -0.05 1.42
CA MET A 110 7.90 -0.24 2.68
C MET A 110 6.43 0.10 2.51
N SER A 111 5.53 -0.84 2.80
CA SER A 111 4.10 -0.56 2.97
C SER A 111 3.80 -0.31 4.45
N VAL A 112 3.25 0.86 4.77
CA VAL A 112 2.92 1.26 6.14
C VAL A 112 1.41 1.48 6.24
N ASN A 113 0.76 0.72 7.12
CA ASN A 113 -0.65 0.94 7.44
C ASN A 113 -0.82 1.42 8.89
N PHE A 114 -1.63 2.47 9.06
CA PHE A 114 -1.98 3.03 10.36
C PHE A 114 -3.39 2.54 10.74
N PRO A 115 -3.59 2.02 11.96
CA PRO A 115 -4.88 1.49 12.38
C PRO A 115 -5.87 2.62 12.63
N HIS A 116 -7.16 2.30 12.56
CA HIS A 116 -8.17 3.14 13.19
C HIS A 116 -7.95 3.17 14.72
N SER A 117 -8.04 4.36 15.33
CA SER A 117 -7.82 4.54 16.77
C SER A 117 -8.90 3.81 17.57
N ARG A 118 -8.52 2.76 18.31
CA ARG A 118 -9.44 2.03 19.22
C ARG A 118 -9.18 2.46 20.65
N SER A 119 -10.25 2.85 21.36
CA SER A 119 -10.15 3.27 22.76
C SER A 119 -9.46 2.18 23.61
N GLY A 120 -8.44 2.58 24.37
CA GLY A 120 -7.72 1.70 25.29
C GLY A 120 -6.57 0.87 24.67
N VAL A 121 -6.34 0.94 23.35
CA VAL A 121 -5.22 0.23 22.70
C VAL A 121 -4.19 1.24 22.20
N PRO A 122 -3.06 1.44 22.90
CA PRO A 122 -1.98 2.29 22.39
C PRO A 122 -1.26 1.59 21.23
N PRO A 123 -1.20 2.19 20.02
CA PRO A 123 -0.58 1.54 18.88
C PRO A 123 0.91 1.25 19.11
N LYS A 124 1.36 0.10 18.63
CA LYS A 124 2.79 -0.25 18.53
C LYS A 124 3.17 -0.38 17.07
N ILE A 125 4.43 -0.12 16.73
CA ILE A 125 4.97 -0.39 15.40
C ILE A 125 5.31 -1.88 15.32
N ARG A 126 4.80 -2.57 14.31
CA ARG A 126 5.02 -4.00 14.05
C ARG A 126 5.55 -4.19 12.63
N VAL A 127 6.69 -4.85 12.49
CA VAL A 127 7.15 -5.34 11.20
C VAL A 127 6.54 -6.72 10.98
N VAL A 128 5.81 -6.90 9.90
CA VAL A 128 4.91 -8.04 9.69
C VAL A 128 5.01 -8.57 8.25
N LYS A 129 4.45 -9.75 8.03
CA LYS A 129 4.34 -10.36 6.71
C LYS A 129 3.09 -9.81 5.99
N GLN A 130 3.12 -9.80 4.67
CA GLN A 130 1.92 -9.60 3.87
C GLN A 130 0.95 -10.76 4.12
N GLY A 131 -0.30 -10.47 4.45
CA GLY A 131 -1.36 -11.47 4.51
C GLY A 131 -1.87 -11.88 3.13
N HIS A 132 -2.83 -12.79 3.09
CA HIS A 132 -3.53 -13.17 1.88
C HIS A 132 -5.01 -13.38 2.18
N TYR A 133 -5.85 -13.20 1.17
CA TYR A 133 -7.27 -13.48 1.26
C TYR A 133 -7.59 -14.89 0.76
N SER A 134 -8.57 -15.54 1.38
CA SER A 134 -9.15 -16.77 0.82
C SER A 134 -10.13 -16.41 -0.30
N MET A 135 -9.63 -16.30 -1.53
CA MET A 135 -10.43 -15.93 -2.72
C MET A 135 -11.48 -16.97 -3.12
N GLU A 136 -11.48 -18.16 -2.51
CA GLU A 136 -12.40 -19.26 -2.81
C GLU A 136 -13.89 -18.90 -2.61
N LYS A 137 -14.18 -17.82 -1.89
CA LYS A 137 -15.54 -17.34 -1.57
C LYS A 137 -15.91 -16.02 -2.23
N GLN A 138 -15.14 -15.54 -3.22
CA GLN A 138 -15.49 -14.32 -3.94
C GLN A 138 -16.72 -14.56 -4.83
N GLU A 139 -17.86 -14.01 -4.44
CA GLU A 139 -19.11 -14.15 -5.18
C GLU A 139 -19.38 -12.94 -6.08
N MET A 140 -20.16 -13.17 -7.15
CA MET A 140 -20.72 -12.11 -7.99
C MET A 140 -22.18 -11.89 -7.62
N VAL A 141 -22.54 -10.66 -7.27
CA VAL A 141 -23.92 -10.30 -6.95
C VAL A 141 -24.64 -9.91 -8.25
N ASN A 142 -25.63 -10.72 -8.63
CA ASN A 142 -26.45 -10.47 -9.80
C ASN A 142 -27.50 -9.40 -9.50
N CYS A 143 -27.59 -8.38 -10.35
CA CYS A 143 -28.54 -7.28 -10.20
C CYS A 143 -29.25 -6.98 -11.51
N VAL A 144 -30.40 -6.30 -11.41
CA VAL A 144 -31.17 -5.81 -12.56
C VAL A 144 -31.45 -4.34 -12.32
N ASP A 145 -31.12 -3.49 -13.29
CA ASP A 145 -31.38 -2.06 -13.18
C ASP A 145 -32.89 -1.75 -13.34
N PRO A 146 -33.36 -0.53 -13.01
CA PRO A 146 -34.77 -0.17 -13.16
C PRO A 146 -35.34 -0.26 -14.59
N ARG A 147 -34.50 -0.46 -15.61
CA ARG A 147 -34.88 -0.64 -17.02
C ARG A 147 -34.82 -2.12 -17.44
N GLY A 148 -34.62 -3.05 -16.51
CA GLY A 148 -34.56 -4.48 -16.79
C GLY A 148 -33.21 -4.96 -17.33
N ARG A 149 -32.15 -4.14 -17.32
CA ARG A 149 -30.84 -4.55 -17.83
C ARG A 149 -30.06 -5.26 -16.73
N PRO A 150 -29.53 -6.47 -16.98
CA PRO A 150 -28.72 -7.18 -16.01
C PRO A 150 -27.37 -6.49 -15.83
N TYR A 151 -26.87 -6.47 -14.61
CA TYR A 151 -25.52 -6.05 -14.27
C TYR A 151 -25.03 -6.82 -13.04
N PHE A 152 -23.74 -6.75 -12.77
CA PHE A 152 -23.13 -7.53 -11.70
C PHE A 152 -22.29 -6.61 -10.81
N TRP A 153 -22.31 -6.87 -9.51
CA TRP A 153 -21.33 -6.34 -8.58
C TRP A 153 -20.35 -7.45 -8.19
N ILE A 154 -19.09 -7.07 -8.00
CA ILE A 154 -18.17 -7.88 -7.22
C ILE A 154 -18.72 -7.88 -5.79
N GLY A 155 -19.01 -9.06 -5.26
CA GLY A 155 -19.55 -9.25 -3.91
C GLY A 155 -18.59 -8.80 -2.82
N PRO A 156 -19.01 -8.90 -1.54
CA PRO A 156 -18.17 -8.48 -0.42
C PRO A 156 -16.81 -9.19 -0.45
N PRO A 157 -15.75 -8.54 0.07
CA PRO A 157 -14.44 -9.15 0.14
C PRO A 157 -14.50 -10.44 0.98
N PRO A 158 -13.66 -11.44 0.66
CA PRO A 158 -13.59 -12.68 1.43
C PRO A 158 -13.15 -12.43 2.87
N GLN A 159 -13.39 -13.42 3.72
CA GLN A 159 -13.04 -13.36 5.13
C GLN A 159 -11.53 -13.11 5.30
N ARG A 160 -11.19 -12.08 6.07
CA ARG A 160 -9.81 -11.72 6.43
C ARG A 160 -9.36 -12.57 7.61
N ASP A 161 -8.12 -13.06 7.57
CA ASP A 161 -7.47 -13.60 8.76
C ASP A 161 -6.95 -12.42 9.60
N GLU A 162 -7.76 -12.03 10.58
CA GLU A 162 -7.45 -10.95 11.50
C GLU A 162 -6.88 -11.46 12.84
N GLU A 163 -6.77 -12.78 13.01
CA GLU A 163 -6.29 -13.38 14.25
C GLU A 163 -4.76 -13.47 14.29
N ASP A 164 -4.12 -13.75 13.15
CA ASP A 164 -2.65 -13.81 13.06
C ASP A 164 -2.02 -12.39 13.01
N GLN A 165 -1.61 -11.89 14.18
CA GLN A 165 -0.88 -10.62 14.29
C GLN A 165 0.55 -10.64 13.72
N SER A 166 1.02 -11.77 13.17
CA SER A 166 2.25 -11.81 12.37
C SER A 166 2.02 -11.35 10.92
N LEU A 167 0.76 -11.21 10.51
CA LEU A 167 0.32 -10.66 9.24
C LEU A 167 -0.09 -9.19 9.38
N ASP A 168 -0.04 -8.46 8.28
CA ASP A 168 -0.44 -7.05 8.20
C ASP A 168 -1.90 -6.81 8.59
N MET A 169 -2.85 -7.57 8.06
CA MET A 169 -4.27 -7.44 8.41
C MET A 169 -4.53 -7.68 9.90
N GLY A 170 -3.99 -8.77 10.47
CA GLY A 170 -4.22 -9.12 11.87
C GLY A 170 -3.59 -8.12 12.85
N ALA A 171 -2.36 -7.66 12.60
CA ALA A 171 -1.74 -6.64 13.44
C ALA A 171 -2.46 -5.28 13.33
N LEU A 172 -2.94 -4.92 12.13
CA LEU A 172 -3.69 -3.68 11.94
C LEU A 172 -5.05 -3.74 12.64
N ALA A 173 -5.78 -4.84 12.49
CA ALA A 173 -7.05 -5.10 13.19
C ALA A 173 -6.87 -5.11 14.72
N ALA A 174 -5.71 -5.54 15.22
CA ALA A 174 -5.34 -5.46 16.64
C ALA A 174 -4.99 -4.03 17.11
N GLY A 175 -5.06 -3.01 16.25
CA GLY A 175 -4.80 -1.61 16.61
C GLY A 175 -3.32 -1.25 16.60
N HIS A 176 -2.51 -1.90 15.76
CA HIS A 176 -1.08 -1.61 15.65
C HIS A 176 -0.71 -1.04 14.28
N VAL A 177 0.33 -0.20 14.25
CA VAL A 177 0.90 0.30 12.99
C VAL A 177 1.73 -0.81 12.37
N THR A 178 1.46 -1.15 11.12
CA THR A 178 2.16 -2.23 10.42
C THR A 178 3.16 -1.69 9.42
N ILE A 179 4.29 -2.36 9.29
CA ILE A 179 5.31 -2.11 8.28
C ILE A 179 5.60 -3.45 7.59
N THR A 180 5.32 -3.53 6.30
CA THR A 180 5.57 -4.71 5.48
C THR A 180 6.60 -4.36 4.40
N PRO A 181 7.82 -4.94 4.43
CA PRO A 181 8.76 -4.81 3.32
C PRO A 181 8.29 -5.64 2.13
N LEU A 182 8.12 -5.02 0.97
CA LEU A 182 7.60 -5.65 -0.24
C LEU A 182 8.68 -5.68 -1.32
N SER A 183 8.93 -6.87 -1.89
CA SER A 183 9.89 -7.08 -2.98
C SER A 183 9.21 -6.91 -4.35
N LEU A 184 9.91 -6.25 -5.27
CA LEU A 184 9.47 -6.11 -6.67
C LEU A 184 9.94 -7.26 -7.56
N ASN A 185 10.92 -8.04 -7.10
CA ASN A 185 11.30 -9.26 -7.82
C ASN A 185 10.33 -10.38 -7.45
N LEU A 186 9.33 -10.59 -8.32
CA LEU A 186 8.29 -11.60 -8.16
C LEU A 186 8.75 -13.03 -8.52
N THR A 187 10.06 -13.23 -8.75
CA THR A 187 10.59 -14.57 -9.05
C THR A 187 10.41 -15.49 -7.85
N HIS A 188 9.53 -16.49 -7.98
CA HIS A 188 9.39 -17.53 -6.97
C HIS A 188 10.52 -18.56 -7.10
N HIS A 189 11.64 -18.30 -6.42
CA HIS A 189 12.85 -19.12 -6.50
C HIS A 189 12.65 -20.63 -6.25
N PRO A 190 11.78 -21.09 -5.34
CA PRO A 190 11.50 -22.51 -5.19
C PRO A 190 10.93 -23.16 -6.46
N THR A 191 9.99 -22.49 -7.15
CA THR A 191 9.41 -22.99 -8.41
C THR A 191 10.41 -22.89 -9.56
N LEU A 192 11.24 -21.85 -9.60
CA LEU A 192 12.30 -21.73 -10.60
C LEU A 192 13.21 -22.96 -10.59
N LYS A 193 13.67 -23.39 -9.39
CA LYS A 193 14.51 -24.58 -9.23
C LYS A 193 13.82 -25.86 -9.70
N GLN A 194 12.53 -26.02 -9.42
CA GLN A 194 11.76 -27.18 -9.89
C GLN A 194 11.65 -27.20 -11.42
N LEU A 195 11.44 -26.04 -12.06
CA LEU A 195 11.35 -25.96 -13.52
C LEU A 195 12.70 -26.22 -14.20
N GLU A 196 13.82 -25.79 -13.59
CA GLU A 196 15.16 -26.13 -14.07
C GLU A 196 15.41 -27.64 -14.12
N GLU A 197 14.77 -28.44 -13.26
CA GLU A 197 14.86 -29.91 -13.28
C GLU A 197 13.99 -30.53 -14.38
N VAL A 198 12.85 -29.93 -14.71
CA VAL A 198 11.93 -30.44 -15.74
C VAL A 198 12.51 -30.31 -17.15
N PHE A 199 13.31 -29.27 -17.40
CA PHE A 199 13.87 -28.96 -18.72
C PHE A 199 15.37 -29.30 -18.84
N LYS A 200 15.90 -30.13 -17.95
CA LYS A 200 17.21 -30.79 -18.08
C LYS A 200 17.09 -32.10 -18.84
#